data_AF-A0A7S4FV07-F1
#
_entry.id   AF-A0A7S4FV07-F1
#
_cell.length_a   1.000
_cell.length_b   1.000
_cell.length_c   1.000
_cell.angle_alpha   90.00
_cell.angle_beta   90.00
_cell.angle_gamma   90.00
#
_symmetry.space_group_name_H-M   'P 1'
#
loop_
_entity.id
_entity.type
_entity.pdbx_description
1 polymer ?
#
loop_
_entity_poly.entity_id
_entity_poly.type
_entity_poly.pdbx_seq_one_letter_code
_entity_poly.pdbx_strand_id
1 'polypeptide(L)'
;LYSNHIRGNATGIRIEASANPLVEKNYIWGNMIGVQCSNVGHGMLLRNFIYGNAPSYKGIVVAGRSNPTAEDNIFLVPEGEQRMGVFVHEDGCGVFRENEVLGAASVAVQVVKGGQPLLQRNYINGP
;
A
#
# COMPACT_ATOMS: atom_id res chain seq x y z
N LEU A 1 1.65 6.94 -13.64
CA LEU A 1 0.18 7.11 -13.54
C LEU A 1 -0.10 8.36 -12.74
N TYR A 2 -0.78 9.35 -13.32
CA TYR A 2 -1.04 10.64 -12.68
C TYR A 2 -2.53 10.99 -12.74
N SER A 3 -3.13 11.36 -11.61
CA SER A 3 -4.51 11.90 -11.53
C SER A 3 -5.61 10.97 -12.07
N ASN A 4 -5.54 9.68 -11.74
CA ASN A 4 -6.53 8.67 -12.18
C ASN A 4 -7.44 8.21 -11.04
N HIS A 5 -8.57 7.62 -11.42
CA HIS A 5 -9.49 6.92 -10.54
C HIS A 5 -9.46 5.43 -10.88
N ILE A 6 -9.01 4.59 -9.96
CA ILE A 6 -8.77 3.16 -10.19
C ILE A 6 -9.65 2.34 -9.25
N ARG A 7 -10.66 1.66 -9.79
CA ARG A 7 -11.68 0.94 -9.00
C ARG A 7 -12.26 -0.30 -9.64
N GLY A 8 -12.75 -1.22 -8.80
CA GLY A 8 -13.50 -2.40 -9.23
C GLY A 8 -12.64 -3.58 -9.71
N ASN A 9 -11.34 -3.60 -9.38
CA ASN A 9 -10.40 -4.61 -9.85
C ASN A 9 -10.01 -5.61 -8.75
N ALA A 10 -9.42 -6.75 -9.14
CA ALA A 10 -8.73 -7.62 -8.19
C ALA A 10 -7.51 -6.91 -7.57
N THR A 11 -6.64 -6.34 -8.40
CA THR A 11 -5.53 -5.47 -7.99
C THR A 11 -5.66 -4.15 -8.75
N GLY A 12 -5.70 -3.02 -8.05
CA GLY A 12 -5.81 -1.71 -8.70
C GLY A 12 -4.57 -1.38 -9.53
N ILE A 13 -3.39 -1.49 -8.92
CA ILE A 13 -2.10 -1.35 -9.61
C ILE A 13 -1.19 -2.49 -9.20
N ARG A 14 -0.63 -3.21 -10.17
CA ARG A 14 0.45 -4.17 -9.94
C ARG A 14 1.75 -3.59 -10.48
N ILE A 15 2.81 -3.67 -9.68
CA ILE A 15 4.16 -3.30 -10.07
C ILE A 15 5.07 -4.50 -9.86
N GLU A 16 5.70 -4.97 -10.93
CA GLU A 16 6.45 -6.21 -10.93
C GLU A 16 7.59 -6.21 -11.94
N ALA A 17 8.42 -7.26 -11.90
CA ALA A 17 9.49 -7.49 -12.86
C ALA A 17 10.42 -6.28 -13.02
N SER A 18 10.86 -5.72 -11.88
CA SER A 18 11.74 -4.55 -11.83
C SER A 18 11.17 -3.25 -12.41
N ALA A 19 9.86 -3.20 -12.71
CA ALA A 19 9.20 -1.96 -13.08
C ALA A 19 9.33 -0.92 -11.96
N ASN A 20 9.52 0.35 -12.35
CA ASN A 20 9.72 1.47 -11.43
C ASN A 20 8.89 2.71 -11.85
N PRO A 21 7.54 2.63 -11.81
CA PRO A 21 6.70 3.73 -12.22
C PRO A 21 6.57 4.80 -11.12
N LEU A 22 6.32 6.04 -11.55
CA LEU A 22 5.73 7.07 -10.68
C LEU A 22 4.20 6.90 -10.69
N VAL A 23 3.62 6.68 -9.53
CA VAL A 23 2.18 6.63 -9.26
C VAL A 23 1.86 7.83 -8.37
N GLU A 24 1.31 8.89 -8.93
CA GLU A 24 1.11 10.15 -8.22
C GLU A 24 -0.32 10.67 -8.30
N LYS A 25 -0.84 11.18 -7.17
CA LYS A 25 -2.15 11.85 -7.08
C LYS A 25 -3.32 11.04 -7.64
N ASN A 26 -3.32 9.72 -7.46
CA ASN A 26 -4.42 8.86 -7.88
C ASN A 26 -5.39 8.58 -6.72
N TYR A 27 -6.64 8.33 -7.05
CA TYR A 27 -7.66 7.78 -6.16
C TYR A 27 -7.81 6.27 -6.45
N ILE A 28 -7.45 5.42 -5.48
CA ILE A 28 -7.41 3.96 -5.66
C ILE A 28 -8.33 3.30 -4.64
N TRP A 29 -9.48 2.82 -5.08
CA TRP A 29 -10.54 2.34 -4.18
C TRP A 29 -11.41 1.26 -4.77
N GLY A 30 -12.13 0.50 -3.93
CA GLY A 30 -13.03 -0.55 -4.38
C GLY A 30 -12.35 -1.70 -5.13
N ASN A 31 -11.03 -1.89 -4.95
CA ASN A 31 -10.27 -3.03 -5.49
C ASN A 31 -10.02 -4.06 -4.38
N MET A 32 -9.73 -5.34 -4.65
CA MET A 32 -9.38 -6.27 -3.54
C MET A 32 -8.04 -5.89 -2.89
N ILE A 33 -7.06 -5.49 -3.71
CA ILE A 33 -5.79 -4.88 -3.30
C ILE A 33 -5.66 -3.53 -4.00
N GLY A 34 -5.31 -2.47 -3.26
CA GLY A 34 -5.07 -1.16 -3.84
C GLY A 34 -3.85 -1.16 -4.76
N VAL A 35 -2.66 -1.35 -4.18
CA VAL A 35 -1.39 -1.49 -4.90
C VAL A 35 -0.64 -2.75 -4.47
N GLN A 36 -0.08 -3.50 -5.41
CA GLN A 36 0.76 -4.65 -5.13
C GLN A 36 2.13 -4.48 -5.81
N CYS A 37 3.19 -4.47 -5.01
CA CYS A 37 4.57 -4.59 -5.49
C CYS A 37 5.04 -6.03 -5.27
N SER A 38 5.36 -6.76 -6.34
CA SER A 38 5.76 -8.17 -6.29
C SER A 38 6.88 -8.47 -7.30
N ASN A 39 7.61 -9.58 -7.12
CA ASN A 39 8.64 -10.02 -8.07
C ASN A 39 9.64 -8.89 -8.42
N VAL A 40 10.31 -8.37 -7.38
CA VAL A 40 11.30 -7.29 -7.49
C VAL A 40 10.70 -6.01 -8.08
N GLY A 41 9.44 -5.72 -7.77
CA GLY A 41 8.79 -4.47 -8.16
C GLY A 41 9.39 -3.27 -7.41
N HIS A 42 9.58 -2.17 -8.13
CA HIS A 42 9.98 -0.88 -7.59
C HIS A 42 8.87 0.14 -7.83
N GLY A 43 9.06 1.40 -7.46
CA GLY A 43 8.09 2.44 -7.79
C GLY A 43 8.01 3.50 -6.72
N MET A 44 7.54 4.68 -7.14
CA MET A 44 7.25 5.78 -6.24
C MET A 44 5.74 6.01 -6.20
N LEU A 45 5.14 5.77 -5.04
CA LEU A 45 3.78 6.16 -4.73
C LEU A 45 3.83 7.50 -4.02
N LEU A 46 3.36 8.56 -4.66
CA LEU A 46 3.39 9.91 -4.11
C LEU A 46 1.98 10.51 -4.04
N ARG A 47 1.55 10.98 -2.87
CA ARG A 47 0.29 11.76 -2.74
C ARG A 47 -0.94 11.04 -3.29
N ASN A 48 -1.01 9.71 -3.19
CA ASN A 48 -2.20 8.94 -3.58
C ASN A 48 -3.16 8.81 -2.41
N PHE A 49 -4.45 8.75 -2.72
CA PHE A 49 -5.48 8.41 -1.75
C PHE A 49 -5.99 6.99 -2.01
N ILE A 50 -5.65 6.08 -1.09
CA ILE A 50 -5.91 4.64 -1.20
C ILE A 50 -6.90 4.27 -0.10
N TYR A 51 -8.16 4.02 -0.47
CA TYR A 51 -9.25 3.87 0.49
C TYR A 51 -10.26 2.82 0.06
N GLY A 52 -11.05 2.29 0.99
CA GLY A 52 -12.28 1.56 0.63
C GLY A 52 -12.11 0.41 -0.36
N ASN A 53 -11.03 -0.37 -0.29
CA ASN A 53 -10.75 -1.54 -1.15
C ASN A 53 -11.75 -2.72 -0.86
N ALA A 54 -11.51 -4.03 -1.00
CA ALA A 54 -12.54 -5.10 -0.82
C ALA A 54 -12.14 -6.22 0.20
N PRO A 55 -13.08 -7.03 0.77
CA PRO A 55 -13.09 -7.82 2.04
C PRO A 55 -11.81 -8.34 2.71
N SER A 56 -10.75 -8.60 1.96
CA SER A 56 -9.53 -9.31 2.39
C SER A 56 -8.30 -8.36 2.53
N TYR A 57 -8.60 -7.07 2.73
CA TYR A 57 -7.90 -5.84 2.37
C TYR A 57 -6.45 -5.61 2.77
N LYS A 58 -5.68 -5.14 1.78
CA LYS A 58 -4.42 -4.40 1.98
C LYS A 58 -4.44 -3.15 1.09
N GLY A 59 -4.14 -1.98 1.66
CA GLY A 59 -3.97 -0.74 0.89
C GLY A 59 -2.80 -0.86 -0.09
N ILE A 60 -1.63 -1.21 0.45
CA ILE A 60 -0.45 -1.62 -0.31
C ILE A 60 0.11 -2.95 0.21
N VAL A 61 0.50 -3.81 -0.73
CA VAL A 61 1.23 -5.06 -0.49
C VAL A 61 2.63 -4.94 -1.07
N VAL A 62 3.64 -5.31 -0.27
CA VAL A 62 5.02 -5.44 -0.75
C VAL A 62 5.54 -6.83 -0.47
N ALA A 63 5.93 -7.53 -1.53
CA ALA A 63 6.36 -8.92 -1.49
C ALA A 63 7.43 -9.25 -2.53
N GLY A 64 8.05 -10.42 -2.41
CA GLY A 64 8.97 -10.97 -3.40
C GLY A 64 10.15 -10.03 -3.66
N ARG A 65 10.79 -9.57 -2.58
CA ARG A 65 11.97 -8.67 -2.62
C ARG A 65 11.73 -7.32 -3.29
N SER A 66 10.47 -6.91 -3.41
CA SER A 66 10.10 -5.60 -3.94
C SER A 66 10.49 -4.48 -2.97
N ASN A 67 10.78 -3.30 -3.50
CA ASN A 67 11.28 -2.17 -2.71
C ASN A 67 10.71 -0.83 -3.24
N PRO A 68 9.42 -0.55 -3.01
CA PRO A 68 8.80 0.72 -3.40
C PRO A 68 9.12 1.83 -2.39
N THR A 69 8.96 3.09 -2.83
CA THR A 69 8.88 4.26 -1.96
C THR A 69 7.45 4.77 -1.93
N ALA A 70 6.86 4.90 -0.75
CA ALA A 70 5.56 5.51 -0.53
C ALA A 70 5.74 6.78 0.32
N GLU A 71 5.35 7.91 -0.24
CA GLU A 71 5.48 9.23 0.37
C GLU A 71 4.20 10.05 0.26
N ASP A 72 3.82 10.74 1.34
CA ASP A 72 2.64 11.60 1.42
C ASP A 72 1.33 10.92 0.99
N ASN A 73 1.22 9.60 1.09
CA ASN A 73 -0.01 8.89 0.74
C ASN A 73 -0.94 8.80 1.94
N ILE A 74 -2.24 8.72 1.66
CA ILE A 74 -3.25 8.43 2.67
C ILE A 74 -3.81 7.03 2.41
N PHE A 75 -3.65 6.13 3.38
CA PHE A 75 -4.22 4.80 3.44
C PHE A 75 -5.37 4.80 4.43
N LEU A 76 -6.61 4.92 3.93
CA LEU A 76 -7.80 4.86 4.78
C LEU A 76 -8.33 3.42 4.80
N VAL A 77 -8.07 2.74 5.92
CA VAL A 77 -8.44 1.35 6.16
C VAL A 77 -9.89 1.30 6.66
N PRO A 78 -10.79 0.62 5.94
CA PRO A 78 -12.17 0.43 6.40
C PRO A 78 -12.23 -0.46 7.66
N GLU A 79 -13.32 -0.39 8.44
CA GLU A 79 -13.53 -1.23 9.62
C GLU A 79 -13.46 -2.74 9.31
N GLY A 80 -12.76 -3.53 10.12
CA GLY A 80 -12.74 -4.99 10.01
C GLY A 80 -11.39 -5.61 10.38
N GLU A 81 -11.44 -6.79 11.00
CA GLU A 81 -10.27 -7.41 11.67
C GLU A 81 -9.14 -7.83 10.72
N GLN A 82 -9.42 -8.09 9.44
CA GLN A 82 -8.43 -8.57 8.47
C GLN A 82 -7.94 -7.48 7.49
N ARG A 83 -8.16 -6.21 7.82
CA ARG A 83 -7.89 -5.08 6.93
C ARG A 83 -6.63 -4.33 7.36
N MET A 84 -5.71 -4.12 6.42
CA MET A 84 -4.44 -3.42 6.67
C MET A 84 -4.23 -2.29 5.69
N GLY A 85 -3.55 -1.23 6.12
CA GLY A 85 -3.09 -0.17 5.22
C GLY A 85 -1.85 -0.63 4.46
N VAL A 86 -0.85 -1.12 5.19
CA VAL A 86 0.44 -1.56 4.66
C VAL A 86 0.71 -3.01 5.07
N PHE A 87 0.99 -3.88 4.10
CA PHE A 87 1.38 -5.27 4.35
C PHE A 87 2.69 -5.60 3.66
N VAL A 88 3.70 -5.99 4.44
CA VAL A 88 5.03 -6.33 3.93
C VAL A 88 5.36 -7.77 4.32
N HIS A 89 5.64 -8.61 3.32
CA HIS A 89 5.99 -10.02 3.54
C HIS A 89 6.95 -10.55 2.47
N GLU A 90 7.41 -11.80 2.60
CA GLU A 90 8.23 -12.49 1.58
C GLU A 90 9.43 -11.65 1.13
N ASP A 91 10.25 -11.27 2.12
CA ASP A 91 11.45 -10.45 1.94
C ASP A 91 11.18 -9.09 1.27
N GLY A 92 9.94 -8.62 1.29
CA GLY A 92 9.56 -7.28 0.84
C GLY A 92 10.25 -6.20 1.68
N CYS A 93 10.75 -5.18 1.01
CA CYS A 93 11.36 -4.00 1.62
C CYS A 93 10.48 -2.77 1.35
N GLY A 94 11.04 -1.57 1.42
CA GLY A 94 10.37 -0.35 1.01
C GLY A 94 10.63 0.78 1.98
N VAL A 95 10.45 2.01 1.51
CA VAL A 95 10.47 3.20 2.35
C VAL A 95 9.05 3.77 2.38
N PHE A 96 8.46 3.84 3.56
CA PHE A 96 7.20 4.51 3.79
C PHE A 96 7.49 5.72 4.66
N ARG A 97 7.35 6.92 4.09
CA ARG A 97 7.57 8.16 4.84
C ARG A 97 6.43 9.14 4.69
N GLU A 98 6.11 9.87 5.76
CA GLU A 98 5.15 10.98 5.71
C GLU A 98 3.76 10.54 5.22
N ASN A 99 3.42 9.25 5.38
CA ASN A 99 2.11 8.73 5.02
C ASN A 99 1.17 8.79 6.23
N GLU A 100 -0.13 8.84 5.94
CA GLU A 100 -1.19 8.64 6.91
C GLU A 100 -1.80 7.25 6.74
N VAL A 101 -1.87 6.46 7.80
CA VAL A 101 -2.55 5.16 7.82
C VAL A 101 -3.63 5.22 8.90
N LEU A 102 -4.88 5.30 8.48
CA LEU A 102 -6.01 5.70 9.32
C LEU A 102 -7.10 4.61 9.37
N GLY A 103 -7.84 4.53 10.48
CA GLY A 103 -9.08 3.77 10.60
C GLY A 103 -8.92 2.26 10.81
N ALA A 104 -7.69 1.76 10.92
CA ALA A 104 -7.45 0.34 11.13
C ALA A 104 -7.88 -0.08 12.55
N ALA A 105 -8.84 -1.00 12.65
CA ALA A 105 -9.41 -1.45 13.93
C ALA A 105 -8.49 -2.41 14.72
N SER A 106 -7.58 -3.11 14.05
CA SER A 106 -6.68 -4.08 14.69
C SER A 106 -5.23 -3.89 14.25
N VAL A 107 -4.94 -4.03 12.96
CA VAL A 107 -3.57 -3.96 12.44
C VAL A 107 -3.49 -3.01 11.25
N ALA A 108 -2.90 -1.83 11.46
CA ALA A 108 -2.70 -0.83 10.41
C ALA A 108 -1.54 -1.20 9.46
N VAL A 109 -0.45 -1.70 10.04
CA VAL A 109 0.77 -2.09 9.33
C VAL A 109 1.19 -3.47 9.84
N GLN A 110 1.35 -4.42 8.93
CA GLN A 110 1.82 -5.77 9.27
C GLN A 110 3.09 -6.10 8.48
N VAL A 111 4.12 -6.56 9.20
CA VAL A 111 5.41 -6.97 8.66
C VAL A 111 5.71 -8.39 9.11
N VAL A 112 5.86 -9.31 8.17
CA VAL A 112 6.05 -10.75 8.45
C VAL A 112 6.99 -11.39 7.43
N LYS A 113 7.35 -12.67 7.61
CA LYS A 113 8.05 -13.50 6.61
C LYS A 113 9.28 -12.80 5.96
N GLY A 114 10.18 -12.26 6.78
CA GLY A 114 11.40 -11.61 6.31
C GLY A 114 11.25 -10.18 5.80
N GLY A 115 10.04 -9.59 5.88
CA GLY A 115 9.80 -8.20 5.49
C GLY A 115 10.64 -7.19 6.29
N GLN A 116 11.19 -6.19 5.60
CA GLN A 116 12.11 -5.19 6.16
C GLN A 116 11.80 -3.78 5.62
N PRO A 117 10.63 -3.20 5.92
CA PRO A 117 10.34 -1.83 5.53
C PRO A 117 11.02 -0.83 6.47
N LEU A 118 11.35 0.35 5.93
CA LEU A 118 11.62 1.55 6.71
C LEU A 118 10.33 2.37 6.84
N LEU A 119 9.85 2.58 8.06
CA LEU A 119 8.76 3.51 8.37
C LEU A 119 9.35 4.78 9.01
N GLN A 120 9.13 5.95 8.42
CA GLN A 120 9.68 7.22 8.91
C GLN A 120 8.64 8.34 8.89
N ARG A 121 8.37 8.99 10.02
CA ARG A 121 7.43 10.14 10.09
C ARG A 121 6.02 9.84 9.54
N ASN A 122 5.54 8.59 9.66
CA ASN A 122 4.16 8.28 9.29
C ASN A 122 3.23 8.57 10.48
N TYR A 123 2.01 9.01 10.18
CA TYR A 123 0.93 9.15 11.15
C TYR A 123 0.04 7.91 11.06
N ILE A 124 -0.03 7.11 12.13
CA ILE A 124 -0.75 5.84 12.15
C ILE A 124 -1.75 5.89 13.30
N ASN A 125 -3.04 5.90 13.00
CA ASN A 125 -4.09 6.03 14.01
C ASN A 125 -5.29 5.11 13.75
N GLY A 126 -5.86 4.59 14.83
CA GLY A 126 -7.11 3.81 14.80
C GLY A 126 -8.36 4.70 14.69
N PRO A 127 -9.56 4.11 14.79
CA PRO A 127 -10.81 4.85 14.92
C PRO A 127 -10.89 5.65 16.23
#